data_AF-A0A8C8HE00-F1
#
_entry.id   AF-A0A8C8HE00-F1
#
_cell.length_a   1.000
_cell.length_b   1.000
_cell.length_c   1.000
_cell.angle_alpha   90.00
_cell.angle_beta   90.00
_cell.angle_gamma   90.00
#
_symmetry.space_group_name_H-M   'P 1'
#
loop_
_entity.id
_entity.type
_entity.pdbx_description
1 polymer ?
#
loop_
_entity_poly.entity_id
_entity_poly.type
_entity_poly.pdbx_seq_one_letter_code
_entity_poly.pdbx_strand_id
1 'polypeptide(L)'
;MCFLLRCCYSGWVGEKERKREGHRARARREKEKTDEAKTELFVLSFCLRTYQCECVSVCLCMCERICDTCMRVCMQCVVLLSIHPIMPLKRCDPRAVGFVRLTVCVLSWLLCVCWAPIVVEAAGTPPAPQQKALSLQRAFLGLDKCNACVGTSICKKLLKDQIRFDWWMSPDTTLPLAEKQSFPGNLTDDSLSWRPVVLSFLSSPRLHSSSDRSICRSVGRQGPCSIEAVLRVTPRFQSLNQSHLLLPHIVKGLAPPLLRCPSQRLLDRVVRRYAEVVDVGSIQMKHFSERDKLRLLYTLAVNQQPLILQMFPGTEGWPFPRYQGSCGRLMVWASSRPLWGLYGSSRGWEFIQRVDVAYQLLQITQGLGHNSLGFLLYYTRLEEDMFGLLDDQRVFITDASSIGVIDLEQGLPPDPPSQTGSGGDIFSCLGQGASPCHRSPPCSSVRPTQSLTLLCTALLPRLLLTERGAQPTRLPMEGEAEAGRLARDVPLLLGVCADPSQPDWRIMAAVGSLMDLLKPMRPCNPRYTYRYPECRYNQDY
;
A
#
# COMPACT_ATOMS: atom_id res chain seq x y z
N MET A 1 27.00 46.31 -38.15
CA MET A 1 27.91 46.24 -36.98
C MET A 1 27.19 46.42 -35.63
N CYS A 2 26.09 47.19 -35.53
CA CYS A 2 25.35 47.38 -34.25
C CYS A 2 24.49 46.20 -33.77
N PHE A 3 24.18 45.21 -34.60
CA PHE A 3 23.37 44.04 -34.19
C PHE A 3 24.17 42.94 -33.49
N LEU A 4 25.47 42.80 -33.78
CA LEU A 4 26.33 41.78 -33.16
C LEU A 4 26.75 42.15 -31.73
N LEU A 5 26.92 43.44 -31.43
CA LEU A 5 27.24 43.93 -30.09
C LEU A 5 26.10 43.74 -29.08
N ARG A 6 24.83 43.77 -29.53
CA ARG A 6 23.66 43.59 -28.66
C ARG A 6 23.47 42.14 -28.20
N CYS A 7 23.82 41.16 -29.05
CA CYS A 7 23.77 39.74 -28.68
C CYS A 7 24.92 39.31 -27.76
N CYS A 8 26.13 39.84 -27.95
CA CYS A 8 27.24 39.56 -27.03
C CYS A 8 27.03 40.17 -25.64
N TYR A 9 26.43 41.36 -25.55
CA TYR A 9 26.17 42.01 -24.25
C TYR A 9 25.06 41.28 -23.45
N SER A 10 24.01 40.82 -24.11
CA SER A 10 22.92 40.06 -23.47
C SER A 10 23.34 38.65 -23.06
N GLY A 11 24.21 37.97 -23.83
CA GLY A 11 24.83 36.71 -23.44
C GLY A 11 25.74 36.84 -22.22
N TRP A 12 26.52 37.92 -22.13
CA TRP A 12 27.44 38.14 -21.01
C TRP A 12 26.73 38.52 -19.70
N VAL A 13 25.62 39.26 -19.79
CA VAL A 13 24.77 39.58 -18.62
C VAL A 13 24.07 38.32 -18.09
N GLY A 14 23.55 37.45 -18.98
CA GLY A 14 22.93 36.19 -18.58
C GLY A 14 23.88 35.19 -17.92
N GLU A 15 25.13 35.09 -18.40
CA GLU A 15 26.18 34.26 -17.78
C GLU A 15 26.54 34.76 -16.36
N LYS A 16 26.58 36.08 -16.18
CA LYS A 16 26.93 36.74 -14.90
C LYS A 16 25.80 36.62 -13.87
N GLU A 17 24.55 36.67 -14.30
CA GLU A 17 23.38 36.38 -13.43
C GLU A 17 23.33 34.91 -13.03
N ARG A 18 23.56 33.98 -13.96
CA ARG A 18 23.55 32.54 -13.68
C ARG A 18 24.66 32.15 -12.67
N LYS A 19 25.84 32.78 -12.73
CA LYS A 19 26.90 32.61 -11.72
C LYS A 19 26.55 33.24 -10.37
N ARG A 20 25.87 34.40 -10.34
CA ARG A 20 25.39 35.02 -9.09
C ARG A 20 24.30 34.18 -8.42
N GLU A 21 23.44 33.55 -9.19
CA GLU A 21 22.37 32.68 -8.70
C GLU A 21 22.94 31.36 -8.14
N GLY A 22 23.96 30.80 -8.80
CA GLY A 22 24.73 29.66 -8.29
C GLY A 22 25.43 29.96 -6.96
N HIS A 23 26.03 31.14 -6.80
CA HIS A 23 26.62 31.55 -5.52
C HIS A 23 25.57 31.78 -4.42
N ARG A 24 24.40 32.34 -4.75
CA ARG A 24 23.29 32.48 -3.78
C ARG A 24 22.71 31.14 -3.37
N ALA A 25 22.60 30.17 -4.28
CA ALA A 25 22.14 28.82 -3.97
C ALA A 25 23.14 28.06 -3.08
N ARG A 26 24.45 28.24 -3.32
CA ARG A 26 25.51 27.67 -2.46
C ARG A 26 25.51 28.29 -1.06
N ALA A 27 25.37 29.62 -0.96
CA ALA A 27 25.25 30.31 0.32
C ALA A 27 23.97 29.92 1.09
N ARG A 28 22.85 29.66 0.41
CA ARG A 28 21.63 29.12 1.05
C ARG A 28 21.84 27.70 1.61
N ARG A 29 22.53 26.82 0.87
CA ARG A 29 22.85 25.46 1.36
C ARG A 29 23.84 25.47 2.52
N GLU A 30 24.82 26.38 2.52
CA GLU A 30 25.73 26.54 3.67
C GLU A 30 25.00 27.10 4.88
N LYS A 31 24.09 28.06 4.71
CA LYS A 31 23.25 28.58 5.80
C LYS A 31 22.31 27.51 6.37
N GLU A 32 21.68 26.70 5.51
CA GLU A 32 20.80 25.59 5.92
C GLU A 32 21.57 24.51 6.70
N LYS A 33 22.80 24.17 6.28
CA LYS A 33 23.70 23.30 7.07
C LYS A 33 24.12 23.91 8.41
N THR A 34 24.28 25.22 8.48
CA THR A 34 24.67 25.91 9.72
C THR A 34 23.50 25.99 10.69
N ASP A 35 22.27 26.13 10.18
CA ASP A 35 21.04 26.15 10.97
C ASP A 35 20.64 24.73 11.43
N GLU A 36 20.92 23.70 10.63
CA GLU A 36 20.78 22.28 11.02
C GLU A 36 21.78 21.90 12.13
N ALA A 37 23.04 22.34 12.02
CA ALA A 37 24.05 22.16 13.08
C ALA A 37 23.72 22.93 14.37
N LYS A 38 23.09 24.12 14.27
CA LYS A 38 22.60 24.86 15.44
C LYS A 38 21.38 24.21 16.07
N THR A 39 20.51 23.59 15.28
CA THR A 39 19.34 22.86 15.77
C THR A 39 19.76 21.58 16.50
N GLU A 40 20.76 20.86 15.98
CA GLU A 40 21.40 19.73 16.66
C GLU A 40 22.07 20.15 17.98
N LEU A 41 22.78 21.30 18.00
CA LEU A 41 23.37 21.84 19.24
C LEU A 41 22.30 22.29 20.26
N PHE A 42 21.15 22.78 19.80
CA PHE A 42 20.04 23.19 20.66
C PHE A 42 19.32 21.98 21.27
N VAL A 43 19.15 20.90 20.51
CA VAL A 43 18.59 19.62 21.01
C VAL A 43 19.55 18.94 21.99
N LEU A 44 20.85 18.97 21.72
CA LEU A 44 21.87 18.48 22.67
C LEU A 44 21.94 19.34 23.94
N SER A 45 21.80 20.67 23.84
CA SER A 45 21.74 21.56 25.00
C SER A 45 20.44 21.44 25.81
N PHE A 46 19.34 21.00 25.20
CA PHE A 46 18.05 20.77 25.88
C PHE A 46 18.04 19.41 26.59
N CYS A 47 18.66 18.38 25.99
CA CYS A 47 18.88 17.09 26.65
C CYS A 47 19.87 17.17 27.82
N LEU A 48 20.86 18.07 27.76
CA LEU A 48 21.83 18.30 28.86
C LEU A 48 21.30 19.18 30.01
N ARG A 49 20.09 19.75 29.91
CA ARG A 49 19.49 20.60 30.96
C ARG A 49 18.36 19.96 31.77
N THR A 50 18.00 18.71 31.50
CA THR A 50 16.84 18.06 32.17
C THR A 50 17.17 16.87 33.07
N TYR A 51 18.44 16.47 33.24
CA TYR A 51 18.81 15.42 34.22
C TYR A 51 20.17 15.68 34.92
N GLN A 52 20.11 16.38 36.05
CA GLN A 52 20.97 16.22 37.25
C GLN A 52 20.03 15.60 38.31
N CYS A 53 20.30 14.57 39.11
CA CYS A 53 21.44 13.80 39.62
C CYS A 53 20.94 12.33 39.79
N GLU A 54 21.70 11.25 39.99
CA GLU A 54 22.92 11.03 40.75
C GLU A 54 23.60 9.68 40.35
N CYS A 55 24.91 9.57 40.62
CA CYS A 55 25.90 8.56 40.24
C CYS A 55 25.57 7.10 40.68
N VAL A 56 26.14 6.05 40.07
CA VAL A 56 27.47 5.45 40.38
C VAL A 56 28.02 4.63 39.18
N SER A 57 29.23 4.99 38.70
CA SER A 57 30.44 4.17 38.34
C SER A 57 30.28 2.84 37.56
N VAL A 58 31.03 2.43 36.52
CA VAL A 58 32.28 2.90 35.88
C VAL A 58 32.51 2.15 34.54
N CYS A 59 33.08 2.88 33.59
CA CYS A 59 33.94 2.57 32.43
C CYS A 59 33.96 1.21 31.66
N LEU A 60 34.09 1.41 30.33
CA LEU A 60 35.08 0.86 29.39
C LEU A 60 34.63 -0.17 28.32
N CYS A 61 34.82 0.31 27.09
CA CYS A 61 35.36 -0.36 25.90
C CYS A 61 34.43 -0.85 24.77
N MET A 62 34.70 -0.22 23.61
CA MET A 62 34.38 -0.57 22.24
C MET A 62 34.90 -1.95 21.81
N CYS A 63 34.33 -2.41 20.68
CA CYS A 63 34.85 -3.40 19.73
C CYS A 63 34.85 -4.87 20.15
N GLU A 64 33.88 -5.63 19.62
CA GLU A 64 34.10 -6.84 18.78
C GLU A 64 32.77 -7.58 18.56
N ARG A 65 32.26 -7.59 17.32
CA ARG A 65 31.24 -8.56 16.87
C ARG A 65 31.58 -9.06 15.48
N ILE A 66 32.63 -9.87 15.44
CA ILE A 66 32.85 -10.91 14.43
C ILE A 66 33.26 -12.15 15.24
N CYS A 67 32.74 -13.32 14.87
CA CYS A 67 33.00 -14.67 15.43
C CYS A 67 32.12 -15.16 16.59
N ASP A 68 30.87 -15.52 16.29
CA ASP A 68 30.07 -16.42 17.14
C ASP A 68 29.89 -17.83 16.52
N THR A 69 30.61 -18.13 15.44
CA THR A 69 30.52 -19.41 14.70
C THR A 69 31.79 -20.27 14.76
N CYS A 70 32.84 -19.85 15.50
CA CYS A 70 34.11 -20.59 15.59
C CYS A 70 34.38 -21.25 16.96
N MET A 71 33.55 -21.01 17.98
CA MET A 71 33.77 -21.49 19.36
C MET A 71 33.01 -22.77 19.76
N ARG A 72 32.46 -23.53 18.79
CA ARG A 72 31.80 -24.83 19.07
C ARG A 72 32.54 -26.07 18.57
N VAL A 73 33.76 -25.93 18.03
CA VAL A 73 34.54 -27.08 17.52
C VAL A 73 35.86 -27.33 18.28
N CYS A 74 36.25 -26.48 19.24
CA CYS A 74 37.51 -26.67 20.00
C CYS A 74 37.35 -27.14 21.47
N MET A 75 36.13 -27.45 21.93
CA MET A 75 35.88 -27.84 23.33
C MET A 75 35.51 -29.32 23.50
N GLN A 76 36.19 -30.21 22.78
CA GLN A 76 36.04 -31.67 22.98
C GLN A 76 37.36 -32.46 22.97
N CYS A 77 38.52 -31.79 22.97
CA CYS A 77 39.84 -32.47 22.97
C CYS A 77 40.80 -32.12 24.11
N VAL A 78 40.37 -31.42 25.18
CA VAL A 78 41.28 -31.04 26.30
C VAL A 78 40.70 -31.42 27.66
N VAL A 79 40.30 -32.68 27.81
CA VAL A 79 40.15 -33.31 29.13
C VAL A 79 40.75 -34.70 29.06
N LEU A 80 42.07 -34.78 29.22
CA LEU A 80 42.82 -35.86 29.85
C LEU A 80 44.32 -35.59 29.67
N LEU A 81 45.05 -35.61 30.80
CA LEU A 81 46.51 -35.56 30.97
C LEU A 81 47.15 -34.18 31.15
N SER A 82 47.39 -33.81 32.42
CA SER A 82 48.59 -33.08 32.85
C SER A 82 48.70 -33.06 34.37
N ILE A 83 49.65 -33.80 34.97
CA ILE A 83 50.34 -33.42 36.22
C ILE A 83 51.81 -33.93 36.16
N HIS A 84 52.73 -33.02 35.74
CA HIS A 84 54.09 -32.68 36.25
C HIS A 84 55.23 -33.72 36.55
N PRO A 85 56.52 -33.30 36.68
CA PRO A 85 57.31 -32.24 35.98
C PRO A 85 58.82 -32.60 35.71
N ILE A 86 59.61 -31.62 35.20
CA ILE A 86 61.09 -31.37 35.31
C ILE A 86 61.98 -31.59 34.05
N MET A 87 62.75 -30.52 33.72
CA MET A 87 63.85 -30.34 32.73
C MET A 87 65.13 -31.19 33.03
N PRO A 88 66.24 -31.24 32.24
CA PRO A 88 66.67 -30.43 31.08
C PRO A 88 67.26 -31.19 29.86
N LEU A 89 67.72 -30.42 28.87
CA LEU A 89 68.38 -30.78 27.60
C LEU A 89 69.43 -31.91 27.65
N LYS A 90 69.44 -32.77 26.60
CA LYS A 90 70.66 -33.31 25.96
C LYS A 90 70.43 -33.68 24.49
N ARG A 91 71.52 -33.62 23.72
CA ARG A 91 71.67 -33.63 22.25
C ARG A 91 71.94 -35.05 21.70
N CYS A 92 71.74 -35.24 20.39
CA CYS A 92 72.20 -36.34 19.49
C CYS A 92 71.39 -37.66 19.60
N ASP A 93 71.08 -38.47 18.58
CA ASP A 93 71.34 -38.56 17.12
C ASP A 93 70.32 -39.60 16.55
N PRO A 94 70.11 -39.75 15.23
CA PRO A 94 69.04 -40.56 14.64
C PRO A 94 69.45 -42.01 14.38
N ARG A 95 68.42 -42.83 14.11
CA ARG A 95 68.41 -44.25 13.68
C ARG A 95 68.30 -45.26 14.83
N ALA A 96 67.08 -45.74 15.07
CA ALA A 96 66.70 -47.11 14.72
C ALA A 96 65.25 -47.37 15.15
N VAL A 97 64.69 -48.42 14.56
CA VAL A 97 63.49 -49.15 14.97
C VAL A 97 62.16 -48.59 14.45
N GLY A 98 62.05 -48.61 13.11
CA GLY A 98 60.81 -49.04 12.48
C GLY A 98 60.60 -50.51 12.79
N PHE A 99 59.52 -50.84 13.50
CA PHE A 99 58.78 -52.12 13.37
C PHE A 99 57.44 -52.15 14.14
N VAL A 100 56.97 -51.03 14.71
CA VAL A 100 55.72 -51.01 15.53
C VAL A 100 54.57 -50.21 14.87
N ARG A 101 54.77 -49.62 13.68
CA ARG A 101 53.74 -48.79 13.03
C ARG A 101 52.80 -49.52 12.06
N LEU A 102 53.01 -50.81 11.77
CA LEU A 102 52.16 -51.53 10.81
C LEU A 102 50.93 -52.20 11.43
N THR A 103 50.93 -52.49 12.73
CA THR A 103 49.82 -53.19 13.41
C THR A 103 48.72 -52.25 13.88
N VAL A 104 49.01 -50.97 14.12
CA VAL A 104 48.01 -49.97 14.57
C VAL A 104 47.17 -49.41 13.41
N CYS A 105 47.73 -49.34 12.19
CA CYS A 105 46.99 -48.84 11.03
C CYS A 105 45.97 -49.84 10.47
N VAL A 106 46.19 -51.15 10.60
CA VAL A 106 45.27 -52.18 10.07
C VAL A 106 44.03 -52.35 10.95
N LEU A 107 44.17 -52.22 12.28
CA LEU A 107 43.05 -52.27 13.21
C LEU A 107 42.17 -51.00 13.16
N SER A 108 42.75 -49.83 12.87
CA SER A 108 41.98 -48.59 12.68
C SER A 108 41.20 -48.57 11.36
N TRP A 109 41.63 -49.31 10.34
CA TRP A 109 40.91 -49.38 9.07
C TRP A 109 39.71 -50.33 9.13
N LEU A 110 39.83 -51.45 9.86
CA LEU A 110 38.75 -52.43 10.03
C LEU A 110 37.60 -51.93 10.93
N LEU A 111 37.88 -51.05 11.90
CA LEU A 111 36.83 -50.44 12.74
C LEU A 111 36.06 -49.31 12.05
N CYS A 112 36.62 -48.68 11.01
CA CYS A 112 35.93 -47.65 10.22
C CYS A 112 34.98 -48.22 9.15
N VAL A 113 35.13 -49.49 8.75
CA VAL A 113 34.30 -50.10 7.69
C VAL A 113 33.00 -50.71 8.25
N CYS A 114 32.88 -50.91 9.56
CA CYS A 114 31.67 -51.47 10.19
C CYS A 114 30.63 -50.43 10.66
N TRP A 115 30.86 -49.13 10.42
CA TRP A 115 29.93 -48.04 10.76
C TRP A 115 29.59 -47.16 9.55
N ALA A 116 29.51 -47.76 8.36
CA ALA A 116 28.80 -47.13 7.25
C ALA A 116 27.30 -47.32 7.47
N PRO A 117 26.50 -46.27 7.73
CA PRO A 117 25.07 -46.41 7.62
C PRO A 117 24.78 -46.70 6.14
N ILE A 118 24.06 -47.79 5.90
CA ILE A 118 23.44 -48.08 4.61
C ILE A 118 22.57 -46.86 4.31
N VAL A 119 22.95 -46.05 3.31
CA VAL A 119 22.06 -45.05 2.71
C VAL A 119 21.02 -45.83 1.93
N VAL A 120 20.01 -46.32 2.64
CA VAL A 120 18.72 -46.61 2.03
C VAL A 120 18.17 -45.24 1.65
N GLU A 121 17.90 -45.06 0.38
CA GLU A 121 17.19 -43.92 -0.18
C GLU A 121 15.75 -43.95 0.36
N ALA A 122 15.61 -43.48 1.60
CA ALA A 122 14.34 -43.29 2.24
C ALA A 122 13.68 -42.07 1.59
N ALA A 123 12.56 -42.35 0.90
CA ALA A 123 11.60 -41.35 0.47
C ALA A 123 11.45 -40.26 1.54
N GLY A 124 11.53 -39.00 1.09
CA GLY A 124 11.81 -37.82 1.89
C GLY A 124 11.22 -37.80 3.29
N THR A 125 12.07 -37.57 4.28
CA THR A 125 11.67 -37.14 5.61
C THR A 125 10.68 -35.97 5.51
N PRO A 126 9.51 -36.03 6.17
CA PRO A 126 8.57 -34.93 6.14
C PRO A 126 9.22 -33.66 6.71
N PRO A 127 8.97 -32.48 6.11
CA PRO A 127 9.58 -31.23 6.57
C PRO A 127 9.23 -30.98 8.03
N ALA A 128 10.19 -30.45 8.79
CA ALA A 128 10.00 -30.07 10.18
C ALA A 128 8.73 -29.18 10.35
N PRO A 129 8.01 -29.26 11.47
CA PRO A 129 6.71 -28.58 11.64
C PRO A 129 6.74 -27.09 11.31
N GLN A 130 7.81 -26.38 11.70
CA GLN A 130 8.03 -24.96 11.38
C GLN A 130 8.24 -24.70 9.89
N GLN A 131 8.94 -25.59 9.18
CA GLN A 131 9.21 -25.46 7.74
C GLN A 131 7.94 -25.72 6.92
N LYS A 132 7.10 -26.67 7.37
CA LYS A 132 5.78 -26.93 6.80
C LYS A 132 4.83 -25.74 6.99
N ALA A 133 4.76 -25.18 8.21
CA ALA A 133 3.97 -23.97 8.48
C ALA A 133 4.42 -22.78 7.62
N LEU A 134 5.72 -22.53 7.53
CA LEU A 134 6.29 -21.46 6.71
C LEU A 134 6.02 -21.67 5.20
N SER A 135 6.03 -22.92 4.73
CA SER A 135 5.68 -23.25 3.34
C SER A 135 4.19 -23.00 3.04
N LEU A 136 3.30 -23.34 3.97
CA LEU A 136 1.86 -23.08 3.89
C LEU A 136 1.57 -21.57 3.89
N GLN A 137 2.28 -20.81 4.73
CA GLN A 137 2.19 -19.35 4.77
C GLN A 137 2.59 -18.72 3.43
N ARG A 138 3.71 -19.17 2.84
CA ARG A 138 4.13 -18.68 1.52
C ARG A 138 3.11 -19.03 0.44
N ALA A 139 2.54 -20.23 0.46
CA ALA A 139 1.51 -20.64 -0.48
C ALA A 139 0.23 -19.80 -0.33
N PHE A 140 -0.20 -19.50 0.90
CA PHE A 140 -1.38 -18.67 1.17
C PHE A 140 -1.23 -17.24 0.61
N LEU A 141 -0.05 -16.64 0.78
CA LEU A 141 0.25 -15.31 0.26
C LEU A 141 0.40 -15.28 -1.27
N GLY A 142 0.43 -16.46 -1.91
CA GLY A 142 0.79 -16.61 -3.32
C GLY A 142 2.26 -16.26 -3.58
N LEU A 143 3.13 -16.42 -2.58
CA LEU A 143 4.58 -16.20 -2.73
C LEU A 143 5.25 -17.31 -3.56
N ASP A 144 4.67 -18.50 -3.58
CA ASP A 144 5.01 -19.58 -4.51
C ASP A 144 4.66 -19.21 -5.97
N LYS A 145 3.69 -18.32 -6.14
CA LYS A 145 3.23 -17.76 -7.43
C LYS A 145 3.69 -16.31 -7.63
N CYS A 146 4.64 -15.83 -6.81
CA CYS A 146 4.95 -14.40 -6.60
C CYS A 146 5.57 -13.68 -7.78
N ASN A 147 5.69 -14.32 -8.91
CA ASN A 147 6.28 -13.68 -10.05
C ASN A 147 5.24 -12.87 -10.87
N ALA A 148 3.96 -12.95 -10.46
CA ALA A 148 2.87 -12.04 -10.76
C ALA A 148 2.20 -11.61 -9.45
N CYS A 149 2.95 -10.81 -8.68
CA CYS A 149 2.55 -10.29 -7.38
C CYS A 149 2.25 -8.79 -7.44
N VAL A 150 1.82 -8.26 -6.30
CA VAL A 150 1.46 -6.87 -6.09
C VAL A 150 2.59 -6.14 -5.38
N GLY A 151 3.27 -6.83 -4.47
CA GLY A 151 4.33 -6.26 -3.67
C GLY A 151 5.09 -7.26 -2.82
N THR A 152 6.18 -6.76 -2.24
CA THR A 152 7.03 -7.50 -1.30
C THR A 152 7.45 -6.67 -0.09
N SER A 153 7.11 -5.37 -0.07
CA SER A 153 7.54 -4.38 0.93
C SER A 153 7.22 -4.79 2.37
N ILE A 154 6.09 -5.47 2.61
CA ILE A 154 5.65 -5.85 3.95
C ILE A 154 5.88 -7.33 4.31
N CYS A 155 6.40 -8.15 3.37
CA CYS A 155 6.60 -9.58 3.58
C CYS A 155 7.45 -9.90 4.80
N LYS A 156 8.51 -9.11 5.05
CA LYS A 156 9.38 -9.31 6.22
C LYS A 156 8.64 -9.14 7.54
N LYS A 157 7.70 -8.19 7.63
CA LYS A 157 6.91 -7.97 8.86
C LYS A 157 5.92 -9.11 9.08
N LEU A 158 5.28 -9.55 7.99
CA LEU A 158 4.33 -10.65 8.02
C LEU A 158 4.97 -11.99 8.42
N LEU A 159 6.16 -12.29 7.89
CA LEU A 159 6.91 -13.52 8.20
C LEU A 159 7.59 -13.50 9.59
N LYS A 160 7.62 -12.35 10.27
CA LYS A 160 8.21 -12.17 11.60
C LYS A 160 7.17 -11.95 12.70
N ASP A 161 5.91 -12.32 12.47
CA ASP A 161 4.82 -12.15 13.43
C ASP A 161 4.57 -10.70 13.89
N GLN A 162 5.03 -9.72 13.12
CA GLN A 162 4.79 -8.28 13.37
C GLN A 162 3.44 -7.83 12.82
N ILE A 163 2.75 -8.71 12.09
CA ILE A 163 1.35 -8.55 11.69
C ILE A 163 0.60 -9.78 12.20
N ARG A 164 -0.43 -9.56 13.01
CA ARG A 164 -1.25 -10.62 13.59
C ARG A 164 -2.70 -10.46 13.15
N PHE A 165 -3.35 -11.55 12.78
CA PHE A 165 -4.75 -11.58 12.35
C PHE A 165 -5.36 -12.94 12.70
N ASP A 166 -6.68 -13.01 12.89
CA ASP A 166 -7.36 -14.16 13.52
C ASP A 166 -7.05 -15.51 12.86
N TRP A 167 -6.87 -15.54 11.54
CA TRP A 167 -6.51 -16.76 10.82
C TRP A 167 -5.11 -17.30 11.18
N TRP A 168 -4.17 -16.43 11.53
CA TRP A 168 -2.82 -16.81 11.96
C TRP A 168 -2.84 -17.69 13.23
N MET A 169 -3.94 -17.67 13.99
CA MET A 169 -4.07 -18.36 15.27
C MET A 169 -4.73 -19.76 15.20
N SER A 170 -5.25 -20.20 14.04
CA SER A 170 -6.00 -21.46 13.92
C SER A 170 -5.62 -22.29 12.68
N PRO A 171 -4.63 -23.20 12.77
CA PRO A 171 -4.24 -24.08 11.66
C PRO A 171 -5.28 -25.17 11.32
N ASP A 172 -6.28 -25.41 12.18
CA ASP A 172 -7.27 -26.50 12.06
C ASP A 172 -8.54 -26.14 11.26
N THR A 173 -8.68 -24.92 10.74
CA THR A 173 -9.89 -24.53 9.99
C THR A 173 -9.89 -25.04 8.55
N THR A 174 -10.33 -26.28 8.36
CA THR A 174 -10.71 -26.83 7.05
C THR A 174 -12.05 -26.22 6.58
N LEU A 175 -11.97 -25.09 5.84
CA LEU A 175 -13.01 -24.35 5.08
C LEU A 175 -13.86 -23.25 5.77
N PRO A 176 -14.28 -22.18 5.04
CA PRO A 176 -13.92 -21.78 3.66
C PRO A 176 -13.10 -20.47 3.65
N LEU A 177 -11.79 -20.57 3.88
CA LEU A 177 -10.84 -19.48 3.56
C LEU A 177 -10.88 -19.07 2.07
N ALA A 178 -11.49 -19.91 1.22
CA ALA A 178 -11.66 -19.69 -0.20
C ALA A 178 -12.63 -18.54 -0.57
N GLU A 179 -13.41 -18.02 0.38
CA GLU A 179 -14.39 -16.94 0.12
C GLU A 179 -14.02 -15.59 0.73
N LYS A 180 -13.34 -15.55 1.88
CA LYS A 180 -13.04 -14.29 2.56
C LYS A 180 -11.82 -13.59 1.94
N GLN A 181 -12.05 -12.41 1.35
CA GLN A 181 -11.02 -11.62 0.67
C GLN A 181 -10.22 -10.73 1.64
N SER A 182 -10.86 -10.20 2.69
CA SER A 182 -10.28 -9.22 3.62
C SER A 182 -10.30 -9.73 5.06
N PHE A 183 -9.23 -9.44 5.81
CA PHE A 183 -9.02 -9.89 7.18
C PHE A 183 -8.61 -8.69 8.06
N PRO A 184 -9.29 -8.48 9.20
CA PRO A 184 -8.81 -7.53 10.19
C PRO A 184 -7.53 -8.09 10.83
N GLY A 185 -6.60 -7.20 11.17
CA GLY A 185 -5.38 -7.56 11.86
C GLY A 185 -4.79 -6.38 12.62
N ASN A 186 -3.66 -6.62 13.26
CA ASN A 186 -2.89 -5.63 13.97
C ASN A 186 -1.44 -5.65 13.48
N LEU A 187 -0.85 -4.47 13.31
CA LEU A 187 0.53 -4.28 12.88
C LEU A 187 1.31 -3.57 13.98
N THR A 188 2.55 -4.00 14.20
CA THR A 188 3.50 -3.36 15.13
C THR A 188 4.81 -3.05 14.44
N ASP A 189 5.48 -1.99 14.87
CA ASP A 189 6.86 -1.67 14.45
C ASP A 189 7.90 -1.94 15.56
N ASP A 190 7.47 -1.93 16.83
CA ASP A 190 8.31 -1.99 18.04
C ASP A 190 7.91 -3.11 19.01
N SER A 191 6.94 -3.97 18.64
CA SER A 191 6.30 -5.01 19.47
C SER A 191 5.52 -4.51 20.70
N LEU A 192 5.54 -3.21 21.00
CA LEU A 192 4.85 -2.59 22.13
C LEU A 192 3.54 -1.94 21.70
N SER A 193 3.54 -1.29 20.54
CA SER A 193 2.40 -0.59 19.98
C SER A 193 1.79 -1.38 18.83
N TRP A 194 0.49 -1.68 18.94
CA TRP A 194 -0.27 -2.39 17.92
C TRP A 194 -1.32 -1.44 17.35
N ARG A 195 -1.31 -1.29 16.02
CA ARG A 195 -2.32 -0.50 15.30
C ARG A 195 -3.19 -1.41 14.43
N PRO A 196 -4.50 -1.13 14.34
CA PRO A 196 -5.39 -1.95 13.55
C PRO A 196 -5.12 -1.74 12.04
N VAL A 197 -5.07 -2.83 11.30
CA VAL A 197 -4.86 -2.88 9.86
C VAL A 197 -5.86 -3.83 9.20
N VAL A 198 -6.06 -3.66 7.90
CA VAL A 198 -6.78 -4.62 7.06
C VAL A 198 -5.79 -5.25 6.10
N LEU A 199 -5.84 -6.58 6.01
CA LEU A 199 -5.14 -7.38 5.03
C LEU A 199 -6.16 -7.82 3.98
N SER A 200 -5.92 -7.58 2.70
CA SER A 200 -6.84 -8.06 1.66
C SER A 200 -6.12 -8.53 0.42
N PHE A 201 -6.67 -9.56 -0.20
CA PHE A 201 -6.28 -9.97 -1.54
C PHE A 201 -6.88 -9.00 -2.56
N LEU A 202 -6.11 -8.67 -3.61
CA LEU A 202 -6.59 -7.76 -4.66
C LEU A 202 -7.81 -8.27 -5.44
N SER A 203 -8.02 -9.58 -5.43
CA SER A 203 -9.25 -10.20 -5.92
C SER A 203 -9.55 -11.43 -5.07
N SER A 204 -10.79 -11.93 -5.14
CA SER A 204 -11.13 -13.16 -4.41
C SER A 204 -10.23 -14.33 -4.84
N PRO A 205 -9.95 -15.31 -3.95
CA PRO A 205 -9.15 -16.48 -4.29
C PRO A 205 -9.67 -17.25 -5.53
N ARG A 206 -11.00 -17.25 -5.74
CA ARG A 206 -11.66 -17.81 -6.92
C ARG A 206 -11.27 -17.05 -8.20
N LEU A 207 -11.31 -15.72 -8.18
CA LEU A 207 -10.93 -14.88 -9.31
C LEU A 207 -9.44 -14.99 -9.65
N HIS A 208 -8.57 -15.04 -8.65
CA HIS A 208 -7.15 -15.33 -8.86
C HIS A 208 -6.93 -16.68 -9.55
N SER A 209 -7.63 -17.73 -9.09
CA SER A 209 -7.51 -19.07 -9.66
C SER A 209 -8.08 -19.17 -11.09
N SER A 210 -9.10 -18.37 -11.41
CA SER A 210 -9.64 -18.27 -12.77
C SER A 210 -8.67 -17.53 -13.69
N SER A 211 -8.08 -16.43 -13.21
CA SER A 211 -7.09 -15.65 -13.93
C SER A 211 -5.84 -16.48 -14.23
N ASP A 212 -5.32 -17.21 -13.25
CA ASP A 212 -4.14 -18.09 -13.42
C ASP A 212 -4.40 -19.17 -14.48
N ARG A 213 -5.60 -19.77 -14.49
CA ARG A 213 -6.02 -20.73 -15.51
C ARG A 213 -6.14 -20.10 -16.89
N SER A 214 -6.70 -18.90 -16.98
CA SER A 214 -6.78 -18.15 -18.25
C SER A 214 -5.39 -17.86 -18.80
N ILE A 215 -4.45 -17.47 -17.93
CA ILE A 215 -3.06 -17.24 -18.32
C ILE A 215 -2.39 -18.50 -18.85
N CYS A 216 -2.55 -19.65 -18.18
CA CYS A 216 -1.98 -20.89 -18.67
C CYS A 216 -2.62 -21.37 -19.98
N ARG A 217 -3.94 -21.18 -20.14
CA ARG A 217 -4.65 -21.55 -21.38
C ARG A 217 -4.19 -20.72 -22.58
N SER A 218 -3.77 -19.46 -22.39
CA SER A 218 -3.29 -18.62 -23.49
C SER A 218 -2.03 -19.16 -24.18
N VAL A 219 -1.29 -20.06 -23.52
CA VAL A 219 -0.13 -20.77 -24.08
C VAL A 219 -0.42 -22.26 -24.34
N GLY A 220 -1.70 -22.63 -24.45
CA GLY A 220 -2.13 -24.00 -24.74
C GLY A 220 -1.97 -25.00 -23.59
N ARG A 221 -1.69 -24.53 -22.36
CA ARG A 221 -1.56 -25.42 -21.19
C ARG A 221 -2.93 -25.64 -20.53
N GLN A 222 -3.29 -26.90 -20.34
CA GLN A 222 -4.49 -27.30 -19.60
C GLN A 222 -4.26 -27.42 -18.08
N GLY A 223 -3.00 -27.54 -17.65
CA GLY A 223 -2.58 -27.64 -16.25
C GLY A 223 -1.93 -26.36 -15.71
N PRO A 224 -1.45 -26.37 -14.45
CA PRO A 224 -0.72 -25.25 -13.87
C PRO A 224 0.55 -24.98 -14.68
N CYS A 225 0.91 -23.71 -14.81
CA CYS A 225 2.08 -23.22 -15.51
C CYS A 225 2.78 -22.13 -14.70
N SER A 226 4.00 -21.76 -15.09
CA SER A 226 4.66 -20.59 -14.54
C SER A 226 4.01 -19.32 -15.08
N ILE A 227 3.18 -18.67 -14.26
CA ILE A 227 2.45 -17.44 -14.61
C ILE A 227 3.40 -16.35 -15.09
N GLU A 228 4.52 -16.15 -14.39
CA GLU A 228 5.53 -15.17 -14.81
C GLU A 228 6.15 -15.50 -16.15
N ALA A 229 6.52 -16.76 -16.38
CA ALA A 229 7.15 -17.13 -17.64
C ALA A 229 6.22 -16.79 -18.83
N VAL A 230 4.91 -17.02 -18.65
CA VAL A 230 3.90 -16.64 -19.65
C VAL A 230 3.78 -15.12 -19.79
N LEU A 231 3.66 -14.38 -18.68
CA LEU A 231 3.49 -12.92 -18.74
C LEU A 231 4.73 -12.20 -19.28
N ARG A 232 5.94 -12.71 -18.99
CA ARG A 232 7.20 -12.13 -19.47
C ARG A 232 7.34 -12.17 -20.98
N VAL A 233 6.84 -13.20 -21.65
CA VAL A 233 6.98 -13.33 -23.10
C VAL A 233 5.95 -12.54 -23.90
N THR A 234 5.02 -11.86 -23.22
CA THR A 234 3.98 -11.07 -23.90
C THR A 234 4.57 -9.82 -24.58
N PRO A 235 4.05 -9.41 -25.75
CA PRO A 235 4.51 -8.21 -26.44
C PRO A 235 4.41 -6.93 -25.57
N ARG A 236 3.33 -6.79 -24.79
CA ARG A 236 3.13 -5.65 -23.89
C ARG A 236 4.22 -5.57 -22.82
N PHE A 237 4.54 -6.70 -22.18
CA PHE A 237 5.59 -6.70 -21.17
C PHE A 237 6.98 -6.47 -21.78
N GLN A 238 7.27 -7.06 -22.94
CA GLN A 238 8.54 -6.81 -23.63
C GLN A 238 8.73 -5.33 -23.98
N SER A 239 7.66 -4.67 -24.46
CA SER A 239 7.66 -3.22 -24.69
C SER A 239 7.93 -2.42 -23.40
N LEU A 240 7.29 -2.77 -22.28
CA LEU A 240 7.56 -2.15 -20.98
C LEU A 240 8.99 -2.39 -20.51
N ASN A 241 9.50 -3.60 -20.68
CA ASN A 241 10.83 -3.98 -20.20
C ASN A 241 11.94 -3.20 -20.92
N GLN A 242 11.75 -2.91 -22.21
CA GLN A 242 12.66 -2.08 -23.03
C GLN A 242 12.51 -0.57 -22.75
N SER A 243 11.38 -0.14 -22.20
CA SER A 243 11.13 1.28 -21.91
C SER A 243 11.72 1.73 -20.56
N HIS A 244 12.14 2.99 -20.51
CA HIS A 244 12.50 3.70 -19.27
C HIS A 244 11.34 4.50 -18.69
N LEU A 245 10.22 4.63 -19.40
CA LEU A 245 9.03 5.36 -18.98
C LEU A 245 7.80 4.46 -19.07
N LEU A 246 6.82 4.68 -18.19
CA LEU A 246 5.51 4.06 -18.33
C LEU A 246 4.71 4.89 -19.34
N LEU A 247 4.54 4.35 -20.55
CA LEU A 247 3.94 5.07 -21.67
C LEU A 247 2.45 4.71 -21.84
N PRO A 248 1.58 5.64 -22.28
CA PRO A 248 0.14 5.41 -22.43
C PRO A 248 -0.23 4.17 -23.25
N HIS A 249 0.48 3.90 -24.36
CA HIS A 249 0.18 2.76 -25.21
C HIS A 249 0.41 1.40 -24.53
N ILE A 250 1.29 1.33 -23.51
CA ILE A 250 1.59 0.11 -22.75
C ILE A 250 0.41 -0.25 -21.84
N VAL A 251 -0.25 0.75 -21.27
CA VAL A 251 -1.34 0.58 -20.29
C VAL A 251 -2.73 0.73 -20.91
N LYS A 252 -2.81 1.14 -22.17
CA LYS A 252 -4.06 1.30 -22.90
C LYS A 252 -4.84 -0.03 -22.92
N GLY A 253 -6.15 0.06 -22.70
CA GLY A 253 -7.05 -1.09 -22.74
C GLY A 253 -6.91 -2.05 -21.55
N LEU A 254 -6.22 -1.65 -20.48
CA LEU A 254 -6.33 -2.35 -19.19
C LEU A 254 -7.68 -2.01 -18.53
N ALA A 255 -8.21 -2.98 -17.78
CA ALA A 255 -9.54 -2.90 -17.19
C ALA A 255 -9.69 -1.82 -16.08
N PRO A 256 -8.72 -1.61 -15.18
CA PRO A 256 -8.94 -0.75 -14.03
C PRO A 256 -9.26 0.71 -14.40
N PRO A 257 -10.22 1.36 -13.71
CA PRO A 257 -10.68 2.72 -14.01
C PRO A 257 -9.60 3.81 -14.05
N LEU A 258 -8.54 3.68 -13.26
CA LEU A 258 -7.36 4.55 -13.23
C LEU A 258 -6.74 4.71 -14.62
N LEU A 259 -6.86 3.68 -15.46
CA LEU A 259 -6.21 3.61 -16.78
C LEU A 259 -7.21 3.80 -17.93
N ARG A 260 -8.43 4.27 -17.63
CA ARG A 260 -9.40 4.64 -18.65
C ARG A 260 -8.86 5.76 -19.55
N CYS A 261 -8.20 6.75 -18.95
CA CYS A 261 -7.67 7.94 -19.62
C CYS A 261 -6.19 8.14 -19.28
N PRO A 262 -5.29 7.27 -19.75
CA PRO A 262 -3.90 7.27 -19.32
C PRO A 262 -3.14 8.45 -19.94
N SER A 263 -2.94 9.51 -19.16
CA SER A 263 -2.05 10.63 -19.51
C SER A 263 -0.60 10.33 -19.10
N GLN A 264 0.38 10.96 -19.74
CA GLN A 264 1.78 10.75 -19.34
C GLN A 264 2.02 11.24 -17.90
N ARG A 265 1.45 12.38 -17.51
CA ARG A 265 1.61 12.94 -16.15
C ARG A 265 0.98 12.05 -15.07
N LEU A 266 -0.13 11.37 -15.38
CA LEU A 266 -0.72 10.37 -14.51
C LEU A 266 0.23 9.18 -14.32
N LEU A 267 0.80 8.65 -15.40
CA LEU A 267 1.72 7.51 -15.37
C LEU A 267 3.05 7.85 -14.71
N ASP A 268 3.57 9.06 -14.92
CA ASP A 268 4.74 9.58 -14.22
C ASP A 268 4.49 9.63 -12.71
N ARG A 269 3.28 10.02 -12.28
CA ARG A 269 2.88 9.98 -10.86
C ARG A 269 2.81 8.56 -10.32
N VAL A 270 2.28 7.60 -11.08
CA VAL A 270 2.28 6.17 -10.72
C VAL A 270 3.71 5.72 -10.42
N VAL A 271 4.63 5.93 -11.37
CA VAL A 271 6.04 5.49 -11.25
C VAL A 271 6.73 6.19 -10.08
N ARG A 272 6.55 7.52 -9.96
CA ARG A 272 7.16 8.34 -8.91
C ARG A 272 6.75 7.92 -7.50
N ARG A 273 5.54 7.39 -7.33
CA ARG A 273 4.95 7.03 -6.03
C ARG A 273 4.96 5.54 -5.74
N TYR A 274 5.43 4.72 -6.68
CA TYR A 274 5.46 3.28 -6.52
C TYR A 274 6.45 2.87 -5.43
N ALA A 275 5.94 2.38 -4.30
CA ALA A 275 6.71 2.09 -3.08
C ALA A 275 7.19 0.62 -3.00
N GLU A 276 6.93 -0.18 -4.02
CA GLU A 276 7.38 -1.59 -4.09
C GLU A 276 8.73 -1.73 -4.81
N VAL A 277 9.50 -0.65 -4.87
CA VAL A 277 10.90 -0.58 -5.35
C VAL A 277 11.78 0.10 -4.30
N VAL A 278 13.09 -0.09 -4.40
CA VAL A 278 14.06 0.44 -3.42
C VAL A 278 14.18 1.96 -3.51
N ASP A 279 14.25 2.51 -4.73
CA ASP A 279 14.50 3.94 -4.96
C ASP A 279 13.24 4.67 -5.45
N VAL A 280 12.46 5.21 -4.52
CA VAL A 280 11.21 5.93 -4.85
C VAL A 280 11.49 7.39 -5.24
N GLY A 281 10.68 7.97 -6.13
CA GLY A 281 10.67 9.40 -6.42
C GLY A 281 11.10 9.81 -7.83
N SER A 282 11.60 8.87 -8.64
CA SER A 282 11.90 9.07 -10.06
C SER A 282 10.67 8.81 -10.94
N ILE A 283 10.52 9.57 -12.03
CA ILE A 283 9.53 9.28 -13.09
C ILE A 283 10.03 8.20 -14.08
N GLN A 284 11.35 7.95 -14.09
CA GLN A 284 11.98 6.93 -14.93
C GLN A 284 12.10 5.60 -14.17
N MET A 285 11.82 4.51 -14.88
CA MET A 285 11.92 3.12 -14.40
C MET A 285 13.31 2.50 -14.65
N LYS A 286 14.39 3.30 -14.68
CA LYS A 286 15.76 2.78 -14.89
C LYS A 286 16.24 1.88 -13.76
N HIS A 287 15.83 2.19 -12.53
CA HIS A 287 16.16 1.43 -11.33
C HIS A 287 15.21 0.24 -11.09
N PHE A 288 14.17 0.09 -11.92
CA PHE A 288 13.23 -1.03 -11.80
C PHE A 288 13.89 -2.28 -12.40
N SER A 289 13.92 -3.37 -11.63
CA SER A 289 14.23 -4.68 -12.20
C SER A 289 13.11 -5.15 -13.13
N GLU A 290 13.38 -6.15 -13.96
CA GLU A 290 12.35 -6.82 -14.77
C GLU A 290 11.17 -7.30 -13.90
N ARG A 291 11.46 -7.79 -12.69
CA ARG A 291 10.43 -8.24 -11.73
C ARG A 291 9.58 -7.08 -11.23
N ASP A 292 10.18 -5.90 -11.00
CA ASP A 292 9.44 -4.73 -10.54
C ASP A 292 8.54 -4.17 -11.64
N LYS A 293 9.03 -4.14 -12.88
CA LYS A 293 8.21 -3.76 -14.05
C LYS A 293 7.02 -4.72 -14.22
N LEU A 294 7.25 -6.03 -14.06
CA LEU A 294 6.19 -7.03 -14.21
C LEU A 294 5.15 -6.89 -13.10
N ARG A 295 5.61 -6.69 -11.85
CA ARG A 295 4.76 -6.42 -10.68
C ARG A 295 3.90 -5.17 -10.88
N LEU A 296 4.50 -4.07 -11.36
CA LEU A 296 3.78 -2.85 -11.66
C LEU A 296 2.71 -3.10 -12.74
N LEU A 297 3.06 -3.73 -13.86
CA LEU A 297 2.11 -4.03 -14.94
C LEU A 297 0.98 -4.95 -14.47
N TYR A 298 1.30 -5.98 -13.68
CA TYR A 298 0.30 -6.88 -13.11
C TYR A 298 -0.66 -6.14 -12.17
N THR A 299 -0.14 -5.27 -11.30
CA THR A 299 -0.97 -4.46 -10.40
C THR A 299 -1.89 -3.52 -11.19
N LEU A 300 -1.35 -2.84 -12.20
CA LEU A 300 -2.10 -1.98 -13.13
C LEU A 300 -3.20 -2.73 -13.89
N ALA A 301 -3.03 -4.04 -14.13
CA ALA A 301 -4.01 -4.85 -14.85
C ALA A 301 -5.08 -5.45 -13.93
N VAL A 302 -4.72 -5.86 -12.71
CA VAL A 302 -5.61 -6.63 -11.82
C VAL A 302 -6.46 -5.73 -10.93
N ASN A 303 -5.83 -4.82 -10.17
CA ASN A 303 -6.54 -3.93 -9.26
C ASN A 303 -5.63 -2.75 -8.88
N GLN A 304 -6.14 -1.55 -9.11
CA GLN A 304 -5.45 -0.28 -8.90
C GLN A 304 -5.36 0.20 -7.45
N GLN A 305 -6.09 -0.42 -6.51
CA GLN A 305 -6.22 0.11 -5.15
C GLN A 305 -4.86 0.40 -4.47
N PRO A 306 -3.83 -0.47 -4.53
CA PRO A 306 -2.51 -0.14 -3.98
C PRO A 306 -1.91 1.12 -4.60
N LEU A 307 -2.12 1.33 -5.90
CA LEU A 307 -1.56 2.47 -6.63
C LEU A 307 -2.27 3.76 -6.28
N ILE A 308 -3.60 3.76 -6.13
CA ILE A 308 -4.35 4.94 -5.68
C ILE A 308 -3.88 5.38 -4.29
N LEU A 309 -3.77 4.45 -3.33
CA LEU A 309 -3.34 4.76 -1.97
C LEU A 309 -1.89 5.31 -1.91
N GLN A 310 -1.03 4.88 -2.83
CA GLN A 310 0.36 5.37 -2.94
C GLN A 310 0.44 6.72 -3.66
N MET A 311 -0.34 6.91 -4.72
CA MET A 311 -0.38 8.13 -5.53
C MET A 311 -1.03 9.28 -4.79
N PHE A 312 -2.01 9.02 -3.93
CA PHE A 312 -2.81 10.01 -3.24
C PHE A 312 -2.79 9.70 -1.73
N PRO A 313 -1.64 9.90 -1.06
CA PRO A 313 -1.51 9.47 0.33
C PRO A 313 -2.28 10.41 1.27
N GLY A 314 -2.91 9.86 2.31
CA GLY A 314 -3.62 10.66 3.31
C GLY A 314 -2.74 11.65 4.07
N THR A 315 -1.42 11.44 4.12
CA THR A 315 -0.45 12.40 4.66
C THR A 315 -0.36 13.69 3.84
N GLU A 316 -0.85 13.68 2.60
CA GLU A 316 -0.97 14.86 1.71
C GLU A 316 -2.39 15.42 1.68
N GLY A 317 -3.25 15.02 2.63
CA GLY A 317 -4.63 15.51 2.76
C GLY A 317 -5.67 14.75 1.94
N TRP A 318 -5.29 13.64 1.28
CA TRP A 318 -6.24 12.83 0.53
C TRP A 318 -7.11 11.94 1.46
N PRO A 319 -8.36 11.63 1.09
CA PRO A 319 -9.29 10.88 1.92
C PRO A 319 -9.08 9.37 1.82
N PHE A 320 -7.82 8.91 1.82
CA PHE A 320 -7.44 7.51 1.68
C PHE A 320 -6.69 7.00 2.91
N PRO A 321 -6.90 5.72 3.31
CA PRO A 321 -6.17 5.12 4.42
C PRO A 321 -4.68 4.99 4.09
N ARG A 322 -3.86 4.94 5.14
CA ARG A 322 -2.42 4.74 4.99
C ARG A 322 -2.12 3.34 4.45
N TYR A 323 -1.52 3.28 3.25
CA TYR A 323 -0.90 2.07 2.72
C TYR A 323 0.30 1.65 3.58
N GLN A 324 0.34 0.39 4.00
CA GLN A 324 1.43 -0.17 4.81
C GLN A 324 2.40 -1.01 3.98
N GLY A 325 1.96 -1.53 2.85
CA GLY A 325 2.76 -2.36 1.95
C GLY A 325 1.99 -3.58 1.43
N SER A 326 2.66 -4.37 0.60
CA SER A 326 2.12 -5.57 -0.01
C SER A 326 3.05 -6.76 0.15
N CYS A 327 2.48 -7.96 0.14
CA CYS A 327 3.21 -9.21 0.14
C CYS A 327 2.50 -10.25 -0.73
N GLY A 328 3.13 -10.68 -1.83
CA GLY A 328 2.49 -11.57 -2.79
C GLY A 328 1.28 -10.89 -3.43
N ARG A 329 0.10 -11.52 -3.37
CA ARG A 329 -1.16 -10.94 -3.91
C ARG A 329 -2.00 -10.21 -2.87
N LEU A 330 -1.44 -10.04 -1.67
CA LEU A 330 -2.07 -9.39 -0.54
C LEU A 330 -1.51 -7.97 -0.36
N MET A 331 -2.39 -7.05 0.01
CA MET A 331 -2.04 -5.68 0.41
C MET A 331 -2.51 -5.41 1.85
N VAL A 332 -1.81 -4.49 2.52
CA VAL A 332 -2.08 -4.10 3.90
C VAL A 332 -2.25 -2.59 3.99
N TRP A 333 -3.31 -2.14 4.66
CA TRP A 333 -3.57 -0.72 4.91
C TRP A 333 -4.18 -0.49 6.29
N ALA A 334 -4.25 0.76 6.73
CA ALA A 334 -4.86 1.13 8.00
C ALA A 334 -6.35 0.74 8.07
N SER A 335 -6.78 0.17 9.20
CA SER A 335 -8.16 -0.24 9.38
C SER A 335 -9.10 0.95 9.61
N SER A 336 -10.39 0.70 9.47
CA SER A 336 -11.46 1.66 9.78
C SER A 336 -12.71 0.91 10.22
N ARG A 337 -13.66 1.63 10.81
CA ARG A 337 -14.99 1.12 11.09
C ARG A 337 -15.85 1.26 9.83
N PRO A 338 -16.59 0.22 9.41
CA PRO A 338 -17.40 0.32 8.20
C PRO A 338 -18.54 1.33 8.36
N LEU A 339 -18.84 2.05 7.28
CA LEU A 339 -19.89 3.07 7.26
C LEU A 339 -21.30 2.48 7.50
N TRP A 340 -21.56 1.27 6.99
CA TRP A 340 -22.88 0.64 7.06
C TRP A 340 -23.40 0.42 8.48
N GLY A 341 -22.52 0.41 9.49
CA GLY A 341 -22.91 0.34 10.90
C GLY A 341 -23.75 1.52 11.38
N LEU A 342 -23.88 2.60 10.59
CA LEU A 342 -24.75 3.74 10.86
C LEU A 342 -26.16 3.64 10.22
N TYR A 343 -26.37 2.72 9.27
CA TYR A 343 -27.65 2.61 8.56
C TYR A 343 -28.75 2.08 9.50
N GLY A 344 -29.98 2.58 9.34
CA GLY A 344 -31.15 2.08 10.08
C GLY A 344 -31.18 2.39 11.58
N SER A 345 -30.21 3.13 12.10
CA SER A 345 -30.13 3.51 13.52
C SER A 345 -31.17 4.57 13.89
N SER A 346 -32.02 4.30 14.89
CA SER A 346 -33.16 5.18 15.26
C SER A 346 -32.88 6.11 16.44
N ARG A 347 -31.65 6.18 16.96
CA ARG A 347 -31.33 7.08 18.09
C ARG A 347 -31.00 8.49 17.60
N GLY A 348 -31.43 9.50 18.35
CA GLY A 348 -31.22 10.91 18.00
C GLY A 348 -29.73 11.30 17.86
N TRP A 349 -28.84 10.77 18.70
CA TRP A 349 -27.40 11.05 18.60
C TRP A 349 -26.73 10.40 17.38
N GLU A 350 -27.24 9.25 16.92
CA GLU A 350 -26.78 8.57 15.70
C GLU A 350 -27.21 9.35 14.45
N PHE A 351 -28.33 10.08 14.52
CA PHE A 351 -28.76 10.96 13.42
C PHE A 351 -27.77 12.10 13.15
N ILE A 352 -27.30 12.81 14.19
CA ILE A 352 -26.31 13.88 14.04
C ILE A 352 -25.00 13.34 13.45
N GLN A 353 -24.60 12.13 13.82
CA GLN A 353 -23.45 11.46 13.22
C GLN A 353 -23.67 11.18 11.73
N ARG A 354 -24.85 10.68 11.32
CA ARG A 354 -25.18 10.46 9.90
C ARG A 354 -25.18 11.74 9.08
N VAL A 355 -25.69 12.83 9.65
CA VAL A 355 -25.70 14.16 9.01
C VAL A 355 -24.28 14.66 8.76
N ASP A 356 -23.40 14.58 9.76
CA ASP A 356 -22.00 14.97 9.59
C ASP A 356 -21.28 14.07 8.58
N VAL A 357 -21.53 12.76 8.60
CA VAL A 357 -20.98 11.83 7.61
C VAL A 357 -21.46 12.13 6.19
N ALA A 358 -22.75 12.44 6.01
CA ALA A 358 -23.29 12.86 4.72
C ALA A 358 -22.63 14.14 4.20
N TYR A 359 -22.42 15.13 5.08
CA TYR A 359 -21.69 16.34 4.74
C TYR A 359 -20.24 16.05 4.33
N GLN A 360 -19.54 15.22 5.10
CA GLN A 360 -18.16 14.81 4.79
C GLN A 360 -18.07 14.09 3.44
N LEU A 361 -19.02 13.19 3.11
CA LEU A 361 -19.06 12.48 1.83
C LEU A 361 -19.22 13.44 0.63
N LEU A 362 -20.08 14.45 0.77
CA LEU A 362 -20.24 15.50 -0.24
C LEU A 362 -18.96 16.32 -0.42
N GLN A 363 -18.34 16.74 0.69
CA GLN A 363 -17.08 17.49 0.68
C GLN A 363 -15.93 16.68 0.06
N ILE A 364 -15.77 15.41 0.44
CA ILE A 364 -14.80 14.50 -0.15
C ILE A 364 -15.01 14.39 -1.66
N THR A 365 -16.25 14.17 -2.08
CA THR A 365 -16.58 13.99 -3.49
C THR A 365 -16.30 15.25 -4.33
N GLN A 366 -16.57 16.45 -3.77
CA GLN A 366 -16.18 17.70 -4.40
C GLN A 366 -14.65 17.87 -4.50
N GLY A 367 -13.90 17.54 -3.45
CA GLY A 367 -12.44 17.61 -3.42
C GLY A 367 -11.75 16.63 -4.36
N LEU A 368 -12.34 15.46 -4.58
CA LEU A 368 -11.87 14.51 -5.61
C LEU A 368 -12.01 15.09 -7.02
N GLY A 369 -13.05 15.88 -7.29
CA GLY A 369 -13.25 16.56 -8.56
C GLY A 369 -12.44 17.85 -8.74
N HIS A 370 -12.14 18.55 -7.64
CA HIS A 370 -11.45 19.83 -7.65
C HIS A 370 -10.30 19.82 -6.64
N ASN A 371 -9.08 19.68 -7.13
CA ASN A 371 -7.87 19.66 -6.31
C ASN A 371 -6.70 20.37 -7.00
N SER A 372 -5.68 20.67 -6.19
CA SER A 372 -4.49 21.39 -6.62
C SER A 372 -3.60 20.62 -7.60
N LEU A 373 -3.82 19.32 -7.80
CA LEU A 373 -3.07 18.52 -8.76
C LEU A 373 -3.70 18.51 -10.15
N GLY A 374 -4.92 19.04 -10.31
CA GLY A 374 -5.61 19.03 -11.60
C GLY A 374 -5.99 17.62 -12.09
N PHE A 375 -6.23 16.67 -11.17
CA PHE A 375 -6.79 15.36 -11.51
C PHE A 375 -8.27 15.29 -11.12
N LEU A 376 -9.15 14.86 -12.01
CA LEU A 376 -10.52 14.48 -11.66
C LEU A 376 -10.51 13.02 -11.19
N LEU A 377 -10.68 12.81 -9.89
CA LEU A 377 -10.94 11.49 -9.32
C LEU A 377 -12.46 11.30 -9.24
N TYR A 378 -12.95 10.18 -9.75
CA TYR A 378 -14.40 9.95 -9.83
C TYR A 378 -14.77 8.49 -9.54
N TYR A 379 -15.98 8.28 -9.03
CA TYR A 379 -16.50 6.94 -8.76
C TYR A 379 -17.03 6.33 -10.06
N THR A 380 -16.58 5.13 -10.41
CA THR A 380 -17.24 4.34 -11.48
C THR A 380 -18.44 3.57 -10.95
N ARG A 381 -18.39 3.18 -9.68
CA ARG A 381 -19.44 2.51 -8.92
C ARG A 381 -19.27 2.87 -7.45
N LEU A 382 -20.35 2.78 -6.68
CA LEU A 382 -20.32 2.89 -5.22
C LEU A 382 -20.80 1.57 -4.60
N GLU A 383 -20.00 1.06 -3.68
CA GLU A 383 -20.26 -0.15 -2.91
C GLU A 383 -20.39 0.22 -1.43
N GLU A 384 -21.15 -0.56 -0.65
CA GLU A 384 -21.52 -0.18 0.73
C GLU A 384 -20.33 -0.13 1.70
N ASP A 385 -19.25 -0.85 1.39
CA ASP A 385 -18.00 -0.96 2.14
C ASP A 385 -16.86 -0.08 1.57
N MET A 386 -17.17 0.76 0.58
CA MET A 386 -16.21 1.70 -0.02
C MET A 386 -15.75 2.78 0.96
N PHE A 387 -16.55 3.09 1.97
CA PHE A 387 -16.27 4.13 2.95
C PHE A 387 -16.16 3.57 4.38
N GLY A 388 -15.28 4.19 5.15
CA GLY A 388 -15.07 3.88 6.56
C GLY A 388 -14.89 5.12 7.42
N LEU A 389 -15.00 4.91 8.72
CA LEU A 389 -14.87 5.92 9.76
C LEU A 389 -13.61 5.66 10.59
N LEU A 390 -12.84 6.71 10.84
CA LEU A 390 -11.80 6.71 11.87
C LEU A 390 -12.41 6.89 13.26
N ASP A 391 -11.57 6.72 14.29
CA ASP A 391 -11.98 6.89 15.69
C ASP A 391 -12.48 8.31 15.98
N ASP A 392 -11.92 9.31 15.30
CA ASP A 392 -12.31 10.73 15.38
C ASP A 392 -13.49 11.10 14.45
N GLN A 393 -14.21 10.10 13.93
CA GLN A 393 -15.40 10.25 13.09
C GLN A 393 -15.15 10.82 11.69
N ARG A 394 -13.89 10.96 11.25
CA ARG A 394 -13.61 11.31 9.86
C ARG A 394 -13.93 10.18 8.91
N VAL A 395 -14.55 10.52 7.78
CA VAL A 395 -14.85 9.62 6.67
C VAL A 395 -13.64 9.49 5.75
N PHE A 396 -13.34 8.26 5.35
CA PHE A 396 -12.29 7.93 4.36
C PHE A 396 -12.82 6.92 3.36
N ILE A 397 -12.19 6.87 2.19
CA ILE A 397 -12.44 5.88 1.15
C ILE A 397 -11.52 4.68 1.39
N THR A 398 -12.10 3.60 1.88
CA THR A 398 -11.41 2.35 2.23
C THR A 398 -11.13 1.49 1.01
N ASP A 399 -12.04 1.48 0.04
CA ASP A 399 -11.84 0.82 -1.25
C ASP A 399 -11.70 1.83 -2.40
N ALA A 400 -10.55 1.79 -3.06
CA ALA A 400 -10.25 2.63 -4.22
C ALA A 400 -10.26 1.84 -5.54
N SER A 401 -10.70 0.58 -5.54
CA SER A 401 -10.74 -0.31 -6.71
C SER A 401 -11.62 0.22 -7.84
N SER A 402 -12.63 1.05 -7.52
CA SER A 402 -13.61 1.62 -8.44
C SER A 402 -13.37 3.10 -8.80
N ILE A 403 -12.25 3.70 -8.36
CA ILE A 403 -11.95 5.13 -8.62
C ILE A 403 -11.27 5.33 -9.98
N GLY A 404 -11.92 6.05 -10.89
CA GLY A 404 -11.27 6.52 -12.11
C GLY A 404 -10.47 7.80 -11.87
N VAL A 405 -9.47 8.04 -12.71
CA VAL A 405 -8.66 9.26 -12.69
C VAL A 405 -8.56 9.82 -14.09
N ILE A 406 -8.86 11.11 -14.25
CA ILE A 406 -8.67 11.86 -15.48
C ILE A 406 -7.71 13.01 -15.20
N ASP A 407 -6.74 13.19 -16.06
CA ASP A 407 -5.85 14.35 -16.04
C ASP A 407 -6.49 15.52 -16.76
N LEU A 408 -6.85 16.57 -16.01
CA LEU A 408 -7.49 17.75 -16.57
C LEU A 408 -6.50 18.71 -17.24
N GLU A 409 -5.20 18.62 -16.91
CA GLU A 409 -4.17 19.50 -17.50
C GLU A 409 -3.70 19.01 -18.87
N GLN A 410 -3.54 17.70 -19.05
CA GLN A 410 -3.17 17.11 -20.35
C GLN A 410 -4.39 16.86 -21.25
N GLY A 411 -5.60 17.07 -20.74
CA GLY A 411 -6.86 16.88 -21.45
C GLY A 411 -7.20 15.41 -21.70
N LEU A 412 -8.32 15.19 -22.39
CA LEU A 412 -8.76 13.84 -22.74
C LEU A 412 -7.99 13.36 -23.98
N PRO A 413 -7.34 12.19 -23.93
CA PRO A 413 -6.79 11.60 -25.14
C PRO A 413 -7.93 11.31 -26.12
N PRO A 414 -7.72 11.47 -27.45
CA PRO A 414 -8.74 11.15 -28.43
C PRO A 414 -9.18 9.70 -28.28
N ASP A 415 -10.50 9.49 -28.26
CA ASP A 415 -11.07 8.14 -28.23
C ASP A 415 -10.52 7.36 -29.43
N PRO A 416 -10.00 6.13 -29.24
CA PRO A 416 -9.52 5.35 -30.35
C PRO A 416 -10.65 5.13 -31.36
N PRO A 417 -10.35 5.08 -32.68
CA PRO A 417 -11.33 4.64 -33.65
C PRO A 417 -11.87 3.29 -33.20
N SER A 418 -13.18 3.09 -33.35
CA SER A 418 -13.91 1.87 -33.02
C SER A 418 -13.36 0.70 -33.82
N GLN A 419 -12.23 0.15 -33.40
CA GLN A 419 -11.68 -1.07 -33.96
C GLN A 419 -12.55 -2.22 -33.46
N THR A 420 -13.31 -2.78 -34.39
CA THR A 420 -14.11 -4.01 -34.32
C THR A 420 -13.27 -5.27 -34.16
N GLY A 421 -12.00 -5.15 -33.74
CA GLY A 421 -11.13 -6.28 -33.44
C GLY A 421 -10.97 -6.48 -31.94
N SER A 422 -11.06 -7.73 -31.49
CA SER A 422 -10.67 -8.23 -30.16
C SER A 422 -9.17 -8.00 -29.87
N GLY A 423 -8.70 -6.76 -29.88
CA GLY A 423 -7.30 -6.37 -29.68
C GLY A 423 -6.86 -6.23 -28.22
N GLY A 424 -7.46 -6.99 -27.31
CA GLY A 424 -7.01 -7.08 -25.92
C GLY A 424 -6.00 -8.22 -25.81
N ASP A 425 -4.86 -7.98 -25.17
CA ASP A 425 -3.96 -9.06 -24.78
C ASP A 425 -4.41 -9.67 -23.44
N ILE A 426 -3.63 -10.63 -22.96
CA ILE A 426 -3.86 -11.29 -21.67
C ILE A 426 -4.07 -10.31 -20.51
N PHE A 427 -3.35 -9.18 -20.49
CA PHE A 427 -3.44 -8.19 -19.42
C PHE A 427 -4.74 -7.39 -19.44
N SER A 428 -5.33 -7.15 -20.61
CA SER A 428 -6.58 -6.39 -20.74
C SER A 428 -7.76 -6.97 -19.94
N CYS A 429 -7.73 -8.27 -19.69
CA CYS A 429 -8.84 -8.99 -19.08
C CYS A 429 -8.53 -9.54 -17.67
N LEU A 430 -7.31 -9.32 -17.16
CA LEU A 430 -6.97 -9.74 -15.81
C LEU A 430 -7.85 -9.00 -14.79
N GLY A 431 -8.23 -9.69 -13.72
CA GLY A 431 -9.10 -9.13 -12.66
C GLY A 431 -10.60 -9.13 -12.99
N GLN A 432 -11.00 -9.31 -14.26
CA GLN A 432 -12.40 -9.31 -14.68
C GLN A 432 -13.13 -10.66 -14.49
N GLY A 433 -12.45 -11.71 -14.02
CA GLY A 433 -13.06 -13.00 -13.75
C GLY A 433 -13.45 -13.82 -14.99
N ALA A 434 -14.54 -14.58 -14.90
CA ALA A 434 -15.04 -15.45 -15.99
C ALA A 434 -16.07 -14.74 -16.90
N SER A 435 -16.46 -13.51 -16.59
CA SER A 435 -17.31 -12.70 -17.47
C SER A 435 -16.57 -12.30 -18.74
N PRO A 436 -17.29 -11.97 -19.84
CA PRO A 436 -16.66 -11.44 -21.04
C PRO A 436 -15.79 -10.24 -20.67
N CYS A 437 -14.62 -10.12 -21.30
CA CYS A 437 -13.72 -8.99 -21.09
C CYS A 437 -14.43 -7.69 -21.50
N HIS A 438 -14.80 -6.87 -20.53
CA HIS A 438 -15.47 -5.60 -20.78
C HIS A 438 -14.43 -4.54 -21.09
N ARG A 439 -14.75 -3.72 -22.10
CA ARG A 439 -13.99 -2.51 -22.40
C ARG A 439 -14.52 -1.37 -21.55
N SER A 440 -13.59 -0.59 -20.99
CA SER A 440 -13.93 0.66 -20.33
C SER A 440 -14.59 1.62 -21.33
N PRO A 441 -15.63 2.37 -20.92
CA PRO A 441 -16.26 3.34 -21.80
C PRO A 441 -15.31 4.49 -22.14
N PRO A 442 -15.60 5.31 -23.18
CA PRO A 442 -14.70 6.37 -23.64
C PRO A 442 -14.50 7.45 -22.59
N CYS A 443 -13.36 8.15 -22.60
CA CYS A 443 -13.02 9.15 -21.58
C CYS A 443 -14.04 10.29 -21.51
N SER A 444 -14.54 10.68 -22.68
CA SER A 444 -15.56 11.71 -22.89
C SER A 444 -16.91 11.40 -22.22
N SER A 445 -17.17 10.14 -21.85
CA SER A 445 -18.43 9.75 -21.24
C SER A 445 -18.52 10.08 -19.74
N VAL A 446 -17.43 10.48 -19.09
CA VAL A 446 -17.42 10.78 -17.65
C VAL A 446 -17.96 12.18 -17.44
N ARG A 447 -19.11 12.28 -16.77
CA ARG A 447 -19.69 13.58 -16.41
C ARG A 447 -19.02 14.16 -15.16
N PRO A 448 -18.86 15.49 -15.06
CA PRO A 448 -18.37 16.15 -13.85
C PRO A 448 -19.15 15.79 -12.59
N THR A 449 -20.46 15.57 -12.71
CA THR A 449 -21.36 15.29 -11.59
C THR A 449 -21.58 13.80 -11.31
N GLN A 450 -20.96 12.89 -12.07
CA GLN A 450 -21.21 11.45 -11.98
C GLN A 450 -21.05 10.91 -10.55
N SER A 451 -19.96 11.28 -9.86
CA SER A 451 -19.71 10.83 -8.49
C SER A 451 -20.77 11.32 -7.50
N LEU A 452 -21.27 12.54 -7.68
CA LEU A 452 -22.31 13.13 -6.85
C LEU A 452 -23.65 12.43 -7.08
N THR A 453 -24.01 12.19 -8.34
CA THR A 453 -25.22 11.44 -8.68
C THR A 453 -25.17 10.04 -8.06
N LEU A 454 -24.07 9.30 -8.21
CA LEU A 454 -23.92 7.99 -7.58
C LEU A 454 -24.10 8.06 -6.05
N LEU A 455 -23.47 9.06 -5.42
CA LEU A 455 -23.54 9.25 -3.97
C LEU A 455 -24.98 9.53 -3.50
N CYS A 456 -25.68 10.41 -4.22
CA CYS A 456 -27.08 10.78 -3.96
C CYS A 456 -28.06 9.64 -4.26
N THR A 457 -27.75 8.73 -5.18
CA THR A 457 -28.58 7.55 -5.45
C THR A 457 -28.37 6.46 -4.40
N ALA A 458 -27.11 6.15 -4.06
CA ALA A 458 -26.78 4.93 -3.32
C ALA A 458 -26.67 5.12 -1.79
N LEU A 459 -26.08 6.22 -1.33
CA LEU A 459 -25.64 6.36 0.07
C LEU A 459 -26.40 7.43 0.85
N LEU A 460 -26.54 8.65 0.32
CA LEU A 460 -27.16 9.74 1.07
C LEU A 460 -28.62 9.46 1.49
N PRO A 461 -29.46 8.79 0.68
CA PRO A 461 -30.81 8.44 1.12
C PRO A 461 -30.80 7.58 2.38
N ARG A 462 -29.88 6.62 2.49
CA ARG A 462 -29.78 5.73 3.66
C ARG A 462 -29.26 6.42 4.92
N LEU A 463 -28.52 7.52 4.74
CA LEU A 463 -27.99 8.32 5.85
C LEU A 463 -29.01 9.37 6.32
N LEU A 464 -29.71 10.01 5.39
CA LEU A 464 -30.51 11.20 5.66
C LEU A 464 -32.00 10.92 5.75
N LEU A 465 -32.51 9.90 5.05
CA LEU A 465 -33.92 9.53 5.10
C LEU A 465 -34.12 8.44 6.16
N THR A 466 -34.77 8.81 7.27
CA THR A 466 -35.23 7.86 8.28
C THR A 466 -36.61 7.32 7.89
N GLU A 467 -36.85 6.02 8.05
CA GLU A 467 -38.20 5.47 7.95
C GLU A 467 -39.10 6.08 9.03
N ARG A 468 -39.97 7.02 8.64
CA ARG A 468 -41.07 7.46 9.50
C ARG A 468 -42.14 6.36 9.47
N GLY A 469 -42.17 5.54 10.51
CA GLY A 469 -43.16 4.48 10.62
C GLY A 469 -43.25 3.81 12.00
N ALA A 470 -43.40 4.58 13.09
CA ALA A 470 -44.19 4.19 14.28
C ALA A 470 -44.06 5.22 15.43
N GLN A 471 -45.22 5.63 15.94
CA GLN A 471 -45.48 6.36 17.20
C GLN A 471 -45.13 7.87 17.29
N PRO A 472 -46.16 8.75 17.29
CA PRO A 472 -46.09 10.08 17.87
C PRO A 472 -46.44 9.97 19.36
N THR A 473 -45.45 9.84 20.25
CA THR A 473 -45.69 10.01 21.69
C THR A 473 -44.39 10.25 22.44
N ARG A 474 -43.85 11.47 22.35
CA ARG A 474 -43.07 12.13 23.41
C ARG A 474 -42.79 13.58 23.03
N LEU A 475 -42.65 14.41 24.06
CA LEU A 475 -42.49 15.87 23.97
C LEU A 475 -41.22 16.24 23.19
N PRO A 476 -41.22 17.40 22.49
CA PRO A 476 -40.10 17.76 21.62
C PRO A 476 -38.84 18.08 22.41
N MET A 477 -37.78 17.30 22.16
CA MET A 477 -36.43 17.69 22.55
C MET A 477 -35.88 18.69 21.53
N GLU A 478 -35.03 19.61 21.99
CA GLU A 478 -34.24 20.50 21.14
C GLU A 478 -33.52 19.67 20.06
N GLY A 479 -33.93 19.86 18.79
CA GLY A 479 -33.52 19.04 17.64
C GLY A 479 -34.70 18.56 16.76
N GLU A 480 -35.92 18.45 17.29
CA GLU A 480 -37.08 18.02 16.49
C GLU A 480 -37.58 19.08 15.50
N ALA A 481 -37.45 20.37 15.84
CA ALA A 481 -37.81 21.47 14.93
C ALA A 481 -36.86 21.56 13.72
N GLU A 482 -35.57 21.27 13.93
CA GLU A 482 -34.54 21.25 12.88
C GLU A 482 -34.64 19.99 11.99
N ALA A 483 -34.91 18.83 12.60
CA ALA A 483 -35.27 17.61 11.88
C ALA A 483 -36.54 17.80 11.02
N GLY A 484 -37.47 18.65 11.46
CA GLY A 484 -38.67 19.03 10.71
C GLY A 484 -38.43 19.86 9.44
N ARG A 485 -37.41 20.73 9.42
CA ARG A 485 -36.98 21.45 8.20
C ARG A 485 -36.26 20.50 7.24
N LEU A 486 -35.41 19.64 7.76
CA LEU A 486 -34.69 18.63 6.98
C LEU A 486 -35.64 17.68 6.23
N ALA A 487 -36.76 17.34 6.88
CA ALA A 487 -37.75 16.42 6.34
C ALA A 487 -38.47 16.88 5.06
N ARG A 488 -38.43 18.18 4.70
CA ARG A 488 -39.07 18.69 3.47
C ARG A 488 -38.09 18.92 2.32
N ASP A 489 -36.97 19.59 2.60
CA ASP A 489 -36.08 20.04 1.53
C ASP A 489 -35.08 18.96 1.08
N VAL A 490 -34.63 18.10 2.00
CA VAL A 490 -33.63 17.06 1.68
C VAL A 490 -34.15 16.03 0.66
N PRO A 491 -35.37 15.47 0.76
CA PRO A 491 -35.88 14.55 -0.26
C PRO A 491 -35.92 15.19 -1.66
N LEU A 492 -36.28 16.48 -1.76
CA LEU A 492 -36.34 17.21 -3.04
C LEU A 492 -34.94 17.40 -3.63
N LEU A 493 -33.98 17.86 -2.82
CA LEU A 493 -32.60 18.06 -3.25
C LEU A 493 -31.91 16.75 -3.63
N LEU A 494 -32.15 15.68 -2.87
CA LEU A 494 -31.66 14.33 -3.20
C LEU A 494 -32.27 13.83 -4.52
N GLY A 495 -33.56 14.08 -4.77
CA GLY A 495 -34.22 13.74 -6.04
C GLY A 495 -33.55 14.40 -7.24
N VAL A 496 -33.22 15.69 -7.15
CA VAL A 496 -32.49 16.42 -8.22
C VAL A 496 -31.07 15.89 -8.37
N CYS A 497 -30.36 15.65 -7.27
CA CYS A 497 -28.98 15.19 -7.31
C CYS A 497 -28.84 13.76 -7.87
N ALA A 498 -29.77 12.88 -7.53
CA ALA A 498 -29.77 11.47 -7.94
C ALA A 498 -30.24 11.23 -9.38
N ASP A 499 -30.80 12.25 -10.05
CA ASP A 499 -31.33 12.14 -11.41
C ASP A 499 -30.24 12.46 -12.46
N PRO A 500 -29.72 11.45 -13.18
CA PRO A 500 -28.69 11.67 -14.20
C PRO A 500 -29.20 12.43 -15.43
N SER A 501 -30.51 12.65 -15.59
CA SER A 501 -31.04 13.45 -16.70
C SER A 501 -30.88 14.96 -16.45
N GLN A 502 -30.63 15.37 -15.20
CA GLN A 502 -30.44 16.78 -14.85
C GLN A 502 -29.12 17.32 -15.42
N PRO A 503 -29.07 18.61 -15.81
CA PRO A 503 -27.84 19.25 -16.23
C PRO A 503 -26.87 19.43 -15.05
N ASP A 504 -25.57 19.42 -15.33
CA ASP A 504 -24.53 19.42 -14.29
C ASP A 504 -24.65 20.60 -13.31
N TRP A 505 -24.94 21.81 -13.81
CA TRP A 505 -25.10 23.00 -12.97
C TRP A 505 -26.23 22.86 -11.94
N ARG A 506 -27.31 22.16 -12.30
CA ARG A 506 -28.48 21.97 -11.42
C ARG A 506 -28.20 20.93 -10.34
N ILE A 507 -27.47 19.86 -10.70
CA ILE A 507 -27.00 18.87 -9.72
C ILE A 507 -26.04 19.54 -8.73
N MET A 508 -25.08 20.33 -9.22
CA MET A 508 -24.14 21.06 -8.36
C MET A 508 -24.84 22.06 -7.44
N ALA A 509 -25.85 22.78 -7.93
CA ALA A 509 -26.65 23.70 -7.11
C ALA A 509 -27.41 22.95 -6.01
N ALA A 510 -28.07 21.83 -6.34
CA ALA A 510 -28.77 21.00 -5.36
C ALA A 510 -27.83 20.44 -4.29
N VAL A 511 -26.63 20.00 -4.68
CA VAL A 511 -25.58 19.55 -3.76
C VAL A 511 -25.11 20.69 -2.85
N GLY A 512 -24.88 21.88 -3.40
CA GLY A 512 -24.52 23.07 -2.61
C GLY A 512 -25.58 23.38 -1.55
N SER A 513 -26.85 23.46 -1.95
CA SER A 513 -27.97 23.66 -1.00
C SER A 513 -28.08 22.54 0.03
N LEU A 514 -27.84 21.29 -0.35
CA LEU A 514 -27.83 20.17 0.60
C LEU A 514 -26.69 20.33 1.62
N MET A 515 -25.49 20.69 1.18
CA MET A 515 -24.37 20.96 2.08
C MET A 515 -24.68 22.11 3.04
N ASP A 516 -25.28 23.21 2.56
CA ASP A 516 -25.66 24.35 3.40
C ASP A 516 -26.67 23.97 4.48
N LEU A 517 -27.63 23.09 4.15
CA LEU A 517 -28.59 22.56 5.13
C LEU A 517 -27.91 21.65 6.16
N LEU A 518 -26.96 20.80 5.75
CA LEU A 518 -26.29 19.85 6.64
C LEU A 518 -25.23 20.52 7.52
N LYS A 519 -24.60 21.58 7.03
CA LYS A 519 -23.48 22.29 7.68
C LYS A 519 -23.72 22.69 9.14
N PRO A 520 -24.83 23.35 9.52
CA PRO A 520 -25.05 23.83 10.90
C PRO A 520 -25.28 22.68 11.90
N MET A 521 -25.82 21.55 11.45
CA MET A 521 -26.15 20.42 12.34
C MET A 521 -24.95 19.54 12.70
N ARG A 522 -23.75 19.87 12.21
CA ARG A 522 -22.55 19.07 12.47
C ARG A 522 -22.14 19.21 13.95
N PRO A 523 -21.78 18.13 14.65
CA PRO A 523 -21.50 18.15 16.08
C PRO A 523 -20.16 18.82 16.41
N CYS A 524 -20.12 19.56 17.53
CA CYS A 524 -18.92 20.17 18.08
C CYS A 524 -18.63 19.58 19.47
N ASN A 525 -18.07 18.38 19.53
CA ASN A 525 -17.65 17.74 20.79
C ASN A 525 -16.27 17.07 20.64
N PRO A 526 -15.61 16.67 21.75
CA PRO A 526 -14.25 16.13 21.71
C PRO A 526 -14.05 14.87 20.86
N ARG A 527 -15.11 14.13 20.47
CA ARG A 527 -14.99 12.99 19.54
C ARG A 527 -14.74 13.44 18.09
N TYR A 528 -15.02 14.70 17.76
CA TYR A 528 -14.87 15.30 16.43
C TYR A 528 -13.67 16.26 16.40
N THR A 529 -12.51 15.78 16.85
CA THR A 529 -11.29 16.58 17.01
C THR A 529 -10.83 17.29 15.73
N TYR A 530 -11.13 16.71 14.55
CA TYR A 530 -10.81 17.33 13.27
C TYR A 530 -11.54 18.66 13.01
N ARG A 531 -12.59 18.97 13.79
CA ARG A 531 -13.34 20.24 13.69
C ARG A 531 -12.82 21.35 14.61
N TYR A 532 -11.74 21.13 15.36
CA TYR A 532 -11.41 22.01 16.49
C TYR A 532 -10.89 23.44 16.19
N PRO A 533 -10.67 23.90 14.95
CA PRO A 533 -10.68 25.35 14.68
C PRO A 533 -12.11 25.87 14.51
N GLU A 534 -12.94 25.20 13.73
CA GLU A 534 -14.33 25.60 13.43
C GLU A 534 -15.17 25.70 14.71
N CYS A 535 -15.11 24.66 15.54
CA CYS A 535 -15.88 24.57 16.78
C CYS A 535 -15.38 25.49 17.91
N ARG A 536 -14.15 26.03 17.80
CA ARG A 536 -13.56 26.88 18.84
C ARG A 536 -13.69 28.37 18.53
N TYR A 537 -13.70 28.75 17.26
CA TYR A 537 -13.58 30.14 16.84
C TYR A 537 -14.79 30.67 16.07
N ASN A 538 -15.74 29.82 15.70
CA ASN A 538 -16.95 30.26 15.01
C ASN A 538 -18.12 30.32 16.01
N GLN A 539 -18.57 31.54 16.33
CA GLN A 539 -19.70 31.77 17.25
C GLN A 539 -21.07 31.54 16.58
N ASP A 540 -21.10 31.32 15.27
CA ASP A 540 -22.30 31.02 14.47
C ASP A 540 -22.64 29.50 14.45
N TYR A 541 -22.14 28.72 15.41
CA TYR A 541 -22.32 27.26 15.52
C TYR A 541 -22.81 26.83 16.89
#